data_AF-A0A3E1NUG7-F1
#
_entry.id   AF-A0A3E1NUG7-F1
#
_cell.length_a   1.000
_cell.length_b   1.000
_cell.length_c   1.000
_cell.angle_alpha   90.00
_cell.angle_beta   90.00
_cell.angle_gamma   90.00
#
_symmetry.space_group_name_H-M   'P 1'
#
loop_
_entity.id
_entity.type
_entity.pdbx_description
1 polymer ?
#
loop_
_entity_poly.entity_id
_entity_poly.type
_entity_poly.pdbx_seq_one_letter_code
_entity_poly.pdbx_strand_id
1 'polypeptide(L)'
;MNNTLSQDQKDEIRRSILQSTFIMDITVRRLVEQGFNEATAHYLVSNEVKAFKQEIVERALRNKKEEEARGIAFIVVVLVSLAGTIFNVHSLTWTVAAMLIAGGAGYFAFRNKPVAGVLSFITFAVILPYTYTYYLKGRTRFINIELLIPMFLAIIPAAVVYFVVAFTVHADKKDN
;
A
#
# COMPACT_ATOMS: atom_id res chain seq x y z
N MET A 1 26.90 8.63 34.81
CA MET A 1 27.35 8.02 33.54
C MET A 1 26.09 7.63 32.78
N ASN A 2 25.89 8.17 31.57
CA ASN A 2 24.70 7.88 30.77
C ASN A 2 24.77 6.44 30.25
N ASN A 3 23.76 5.63 30.57
CA ASN A 3 23.70 4.22 30.16
C ASN A 3 22.83 4.01 28.91
N THR A 4 22.56 5.07 28.15
CA THR A 4 21.67 5.07 26.99
C THR A 4 22.27 5.86 25.84
N LEU A 5 22.06 5.38 24.61
CA LEU A 5 22.43 6.09 23.38
C LEU A 5 21.54 7.33 23.21
N SER A 6 22.13 8.45 22.80
CA SER A 6 21.38 9.64 22.37
C SER A 6 20.62 9.34 21.06
N GLN A 7 19.61 10.15 20.73
CA GLN A 7 18.89 9.95 19.46
C GLN A 7 19.77 10.18 18.25
N ASP A 8 20.67 11.16 18.29
CA ASP A 8 21.60 11.42 17.19
C ASP A 8 22.52 10.21 16.93
N GLN A 9 22.98 9.55 17.99
CA GLN A 9 23.80 8.33 17.88
C GLN A 9 23.00 7.16 17.28
N LYS A 10 21.73 7.01 17.66
CA LYS A 10 20.84 5.99 17.08
C LYS A 10 20.59 6.26 15.60
N ASP A 11 20.32 7.50 15.22
CA ASP A 11 20.06 7.89 13.84
C ASP A 11 21.30 7.71 12.95
N GLU A 12 22.50 7.97 13.47
CA GLU A 12 23.75 7.74 12.75
C GLU A 12 24.00 6.23 12.53
N ILE A 13 23.79 5.40 13.56
CA ILE A 13 23.85 3.95 13.44
C ILE A 13 22.86 3.45 12.39
N ARG A 14 21.60 3.91 12.44
CA ARG A 14 20.56 3.53 11.46
C ARG A 14 20.91 3.95 10.04
N ARG A 15 21.42 5.17 9.83
CA ARG A 15 21.88 5.66 8.52
C ARG A 15 23.02 4.82 7.96
N SER A 16 24.02 4.49 8.78
CA SER A 16 25.15 3.66 8.33
C SER A 16 24.72 2.23 7.98
N ILE A 17 23.71 1.67 8.67
CA ILE A 17 23.12 0.37 8.30
C ILE A 17 22.41 0.45 6.94
N LEU A 18 21.64 1.53 6.70
CA LEU A 18 20.94 1.74 5.42
C LEU A 18 21.90 1.95 4.23
N GLN A 19 23.07 2.54 4.47
CA GLN A 19 24.09 2.81 3.46
C GLN A 19 25.09 1.66 3.28
N SER A 20 24.90 0.52 3.96
CA SER A 20 25.83 -0.61 3.96
C SER A 20 27.26 -0.28 4.42
N THR A 21 27.45 0.83 5.14
CA THR A 21 28.75 1.28 5.68
C THR A 21 28.93 0.94 7.16
N PHE A 22 27.94 0.29 7.78
CA PHE A 22 27.98 -0.08 9.19
C PHE A 22 29.08 -1.10 9.49
N ILE A 23 30.04 -0.71 10.34
CA ILE A 23 31.06 -1.58 10.90
C ILE A 23 30.94 -1.54 12.43
N MET A 24 30.67 -2.70 13.04
CA MET A 24 30.42 -2.83 14.48
C MET A 24 31.58 -2.27 15.29
N ASP A 25 32.80 -2.69 14.98
CA ASP A 25 34.00 -2.33 15.75
C ASP A 25 34.29 -0.82 15.69
N ILE A 26 34.06 -0.17 14.55
CA ILE A 26 34.24 1.28 14.38
C ILE A 26 33.20 2.05 15.21
N THR A 27 31.95 1.58 15.22
CA THR A 27 30.86 2.20 15.96
C THR A 27 31.05 2.07 17.46
N VAL A 28 31.48 0.89 17.93
CA VAL A 28 31.80 0.62 19.33
C VAL A 28 32.99 1.46 19.78
N ARG A 29 34.07 1.51 18.98
CA ARG A 29 35.26 2.30 19.30
C ARG A 29 34.95 3.80 19.43
N ARG A 30 34.10 4.33 18.55
CA ARG A 30 33.62 5.72 18.61
C ARG A 30 32.80 6.02 19.87
N LEU A 31 31.98 5.06 20.33
CA LEU A 31 31.24 5.20 21.58
C LEU A 31 32.16 5.10 22.81
N VAL A 32 33.21 4.28 22.76
CA VAL A 32 34.23 4.20 23.81
C VAL A 32 35.02 5.52 23.92
N GLU A 33 35.40 6.13 22.79
CA GLU A 33 36.03 7.46 22.75
C GLU A 33 35.13 8.57 23.34
N GLN A 34 33.80 8.36 23.31
CA GLN A 34 32.80 9.25 23.91
C GLN A 34 32.54 8.99 25.41
N GLY A 35 33.32 8.10 26.03
CA GLY A 35 33.28 7.83 27.47
C GLY A 35 32.38 6.67 27.91
N PHE A 36 31.90 5.84 26.97
CA PHE A 36 31.21 4.59 27.30
C PHE A 36 32.20 3.46 27.60
N ASN A 37 31.83 2.54 28.50
CA ASN A 37 32.58 1.29 28.69
C ASN A 37 32.41 0.40 27.44
N GLU A 38 33.48 -0.22 26.97
CA GLU A 38 33.53 -1.09 25.78
C GLU A 38 32.45 -2.19 25.82
N ALA A 39 32.26 -2.85 26.96
CA ALA A 39 31.23 -3.87 27.12
C ALA A 39 29.81 -3.27 26.99
N THR A 40 29.59 -2.07 27.52
CA THR A 40 28.31 -1.35 27.47
C THR A 40 28.04 -0.81 26.06
N ALA A 41 29.05 -0.27 25.38
CA ALA A 41 28.94 0.21 24.00
C ALA A 41 28.61 -0.93 23.04
N HIS A 42 29.27 -2.08 23.18
CA HIS A 42 28.98 -3.26 22.36
C HIS A 42 27.55 -3.77 22.59
N TYR A 43 27.08 -3.78 23.84
CA TYR A 43 25.70 -4.16 24.16
C TYR A 43 24.69 -3.18 23.56
N LEU A 44 24.91 -1.87 23.69
CA LEU A 44 24.00 -0.84 23.19
C LEU A 44 23.90 -0.84 21.66
N VAL A 45 25.04 -0.93 20.95
CA VAL A 45 25.06 -0.98 19.49
C VAL A 45 24.39 -2.26 18.97
N SER A 46 24.73 -3.42 19.55
CA SER A 46 24.14 -4.69 19.10
C SER A 46 22.63 -4.74 19.31
N ASN A 47 22.13 -4.18 20.41
CA ASN A 47 20.70 -4.11 20.69
C ASN A 47 19.98 -3.15 19.72
N GLU A 48 20.54 -1.97 19.44
CA GLU A 48 19.96 -1.01 18.47
C GLU A 48 19.97 -1.58 17.05
N VAL A 49 21.05 -2.25 16.64
CA VAL A 49 21.14 -2.94 15.33
C VAL A 49 20.07 -4.03 15.22
N LYS A 50 19.87 -4.82 16.28
CA LYS A 50 18.85 -5.88 16.31
C LYS A 50 17.44 -5.29 16.23
N ALA A 51 17.16 -4.26 17.02
CA ALA A 51 15.89 -3.56 17.01
C ALA A 51 15.58 -2.94 15.64
N PHE A 52 16.56 -2.28 15.03
CA PHE A 52 16.39 -1.65 13.72
C PHE A 52 16.21 -2.67 12.58
N LYS A 53 16.96 -3.77 12.59
CA LYS A 53 16.75 -4.87 11.63
C LYS A 53 15.36 -5.47 11.77
N GLN A 54 14.89 -5.69 13.00
CA GLN A 54 13.56 -6.19 13.27
C GLN A 54 12.50 -5.21 12.76
N GLU A 55 12.68 -3.91 12.98
CA GLU A 55 11.80 -2.86 12.47
C GLU A 55 11.75 -2.83 10.93
N ILE A 56 12.90 -2.94 10.24
CA ILE A 56 12.95 -2.99 8.77
C ILE A 56 12.19 -4.23 8.26
N VAL A 57 12.43 -5.39 8.85
CA VAL A 57 11.76 -6.64 8.47
C VAL A 57 10.26 -6.53 8.70
N GLU A 58 9.84 -5.98 9.83
CA GLU A 58 8.43 -5.78 10.16
C GLU A 58 7.76 -4.78 9.20
N ARG A 59 8.43 -3.67 8.88
CA ARG A 59 7.96 -2.71 7.86
C ARG A 59 7.84 -3.37 6.49
N ALA A 60 8.81 -4.18 6.08
CA ALA A 60 8.77 -4.92 4.81
C ALA A 60 7.63 -5.95 4.77
N LEU A 61 7.45 -6.72 5.85
CA LEU A 61 6.34 -7.67 5.98
C LEU A 61 4.98 -6.97 5.97
N ARG A 62 4.85 -5.82 6.62
CA ARG A 62 3.62 -5.02 6.60
C ARG A 62 3.31 -4.50 5.21
N ASN A 63 4.31 -3.95 4.50
CA ASN A 63 4.14 -3.47 3.13
C ASN A 63 3.71 -4.60 2.19
N LYS A 64 4.32 -5.78 2.31
CA LYS A 64 3.93 -6.95 1.51
C LYS A 64 2.50 -7.40 1.79
N LYS A 65 2.09 -7.44 3.07
CA LYS A 65 0.70 -7.75 3.46
C LYS A 65 -0.29 -6.72 2.93
N GLU A 66 0.08 -5.43 2.93
CA GLU A 66 -0.76 -4.38 2.35
C GLU A 66 -0.89 -4.51 0.83
N GLU A 67 0.18 -4.87 0.13
CA GLU A 67 0.17 -5.11 -1.32
C GLU A 67 -0.68 -6.34 -1.69
N GLU A 68 -0.52 -7.44 -0.96
CA GLU A 68 -1.37 -8.63 -1.11
C GLU A 68 -2.84 -8.30 -0.86
N ALA A 69 -3.15 -7.53 0.20
CA ALA A 69 -4.51 -7.09 0.50
C ALA A 69 -5.10 -6.22 -0.62
N ARG A 70 -4.31 -5.34 -1.24
CA ARG A 70 -4.73 -4.55 -2.41
C ARG A 70 -5.04 -5.43 -3.61
N GLY A 71 -4.20 -6.41 -3.90
CA GLY A 71 -4.41 -7.37 -4.99
C GLY A 71 -5.71 -8.15 -4.81
N ILE A 72 -5.93 -8.70 -3.61
CA ILE A 72 -7.16 -9.44 -3.26
C ILE A 72 -8.39 -8.54 -3.39
N ALA A 73 -8.33 -7.33 -2.84
CA ALA A 73 -9.44 -6.37 -2.92
C ALA A 73 -9.79 -6.02 -4.37
N PHE A 74 -8.78 -5.79 -5.22
CA PHE A 74 -9.00 -5.52 -6.64
C PHE A 74 -9.71 -6.69 -7.34
N ILE A 75 -9.27 -7.94 -7.10
CA ILE A 75 -9.91 -9.13 -7.66
C ILE A 75 -11.37 -9.23 -7.21
N VAL A 76 -11.65 -9.02 -5.92
CA VAL A 76 -13.02 -9.02 -5.38
C VAL A 76 -13.90 -7.99 -6.09
N VAL A 77 -13.39 -6.77 -6.27
CA VAL A 77 -14.14 -5.71 -6.95
C VAL A 77 -14.38 -6.06 -8.42
N VAL A 78 -13.39 -6.57 -9.15
CA VAL A 78 -13.57 -7.01 -10.53
C VAL A 78 -14.68 -8.06 -10.63
N LEU A 79 -14.65 -9.08 -9.77
CA LEU A 79 -15.65 -10.16 -9.77
C LEU A 79 -17.05 -9.64 -9.47
N VAL A 80 -17.21 -8.80 -8.44
CA VAL A 80 -18.51 -8.23 -8.06
C VAL A 80 -19.05 -7.31 -9.15
N SER A 81 -18.18 -6.53 -9.79
CA SER A 81 -18.56 -5.62 -10.86
C SER A 81 -19.04 -6.39 -12.10
N LEU A 82 -18.36 -7.47 -12.47
CA LEU A 82 -18.74 -8.29 -13.63
C LEU A 82 -19.92 -9.23 -13.35
N ALA A 83 -20.15 -9.64 -12.10
CA ALA A 83 -21.22 -10.56 -11.75
C ALA A 83 -22.61 -10.04 -12.18
N GLY A 84 -22.88 -8.74 -12.03
CA GLY A 84 -24.12 -8.13 -12.53
C GLY A 84 -24.32 -8.32 -14.04
N THR A 85 -23.27 -8.05 -14.82
CA THR A 85 -23.29 -8.20 -16.28
C THR A 85 -23.42 -9.67 -16.70
N ILE A 86 -22.71 -10.58 -16.02
CA ILE A 86 -22.72 -12.03 -16.34
C ILE A 86 -24.08 -12.67 -16.03
N PHE A 87 -24.66 -12.36 -14.87
CA PHE A 87 -25.96 -12.90 -14.44
C PHE A 87 -27.15 -12.08 -14.97
N ASN A 88 -26.89 -11.07 -15.80
CA ASN A 88 -27.89 -10.15 -16.34
C ASN A 88 -28.73 -9.44 -15.25
N VAL A 89 -28.14 -9.23 -14.07
CA VAL A 89 -28.76 -8.56 -12.93
C VAL A 89 -28.40 -7.07 -12.99
N HIS A 90 -29.33 -6.28 -13.52
CA HIS A 90 -29.19 -4.82 -13.67
C HIS A 90 -30.06 -4.04 -12.69
N SER A 91 -30.45 -4.65 -11.57
CA SER A 91 -31.30 -3.97 -10.59
C SER A 91 -30.52 -2.86 -9.87
N LEU A 92 -31.25 -1.80 -9.50
CA LEU A 92 -30.71 -0.74 -8.64
C LEU A 92 -30.14 -1.31 -7.33
N THR A 93 -30.79 -2.33 -6.79
CA THR A 93 -30.35 -3.04 -5.56
C THR A 93 -28.99 -3.71 -5.73
N TRP A 94 -28.73 -4.34 -6.87
CA TRP A 94 -27.43 -4.95 -7.16
C TRP A 94 -26.34 -3.89 -7.30
N THR A 95 -26.63 -2.79 -7.99
CA THR A 95 -25.67 -1.69 -8.16
C THR A 95 -25.27 -1.10 -6.81
N VAL A 96 -26.23 -0.88 -5.92
CA VAL A 96 -25.97 -0.41 -4.55
C VAL A 96 -25.13 -1.41 -3.76
N ALA A 97 -25.46 -2.70 -3.81
CA ALA A 97 -24.68 -3.75 -3.15
C ALA A 97 -23.23 -3.81 -3.67
N ALA A 98 -23.04 -3.73 -4.99
CA ALA A 98 -21.72 -3.72 -5.63
C ALA A 98 -20.90 -2.50 -5.20
N MET A 99 -21.51 -1.31 -5.12
CA MET A 99 -20.85 -0.10 -4.63
C MET A 99 -20.42 -0.22 -3.16
N LEU A 100 -21.27 -0.82 -2.30
CA LEU A 100 -20.92 -1.04 -0.89
C LEU A 100 -19.75 -2.00 -0.73
N ILE A 101 -19.75 -3.11 -1.48
CA ILE A 101 -18.64 -4.08 -1.47
C ILE A 101 -17.36 -3.44 -2.01
N ALA A 102 -17.45 -2.70 -3.12
CA ALA A 102 -16.31 -2.02 -3.72
C ALA A 102 -15.74 -0.92 -2.81
N GLY A 103 -16.61 -0.13 -2.18
CA GLY A 103 -16.21 0.87 -1.19
C GLY A 103 -15.51 0.23 0.02
N GLY A 104 -16.09 -0.83 0.59
CA GLY A 104 -15.48 -1.57 1.70
C GLY A 104 -14.12 -2.17 1.34
N ALA A 105 -14.01 -2.78 0.15
CA ALA A 105 -12.75 -3.30 -0.37
C ALA A 105 -11.72 -2.18 -0.58
N GLY A 106 -12.12 -1.03 -1.13
CA GLY A 106 -11.25 0.13 -1.33
C GLY A 106 -10.75 0.74 -0.02
N TYR A 107 -11.60 0.79 1.00
CA TYR A 107 -11.22 1.23 2.35
C TYR A 107 -10.15 0.33 2.96
N PHE A 108 -10.31 -0.98 2.84
CA PHE A 108 -9.38 -1.96 3.40
C PHE A 108 -8.05 -2.04 2.62
N ALA A 109 -8.12 -1.90 1.29
CA ALA A 109 -6.97 -1.94 0.39
C ALA A 109 -6.05 -0.72 0.56
N PHE A 110 -6.62 0.47 0.78
CA PHE A 110 -5.88 1.73 0.87
C PHE A 110 -5.95 2.34 2.26
N ARG A 111 -5.50 1.62 3.29
CA ARG A 111 -5.51 2.10 4.70
C ARG A 111 -4.84 3.47 4.90
N ASN A 112 -3.80 3.77 4.11
CA ASN A 112 -3.10 5.06 4.19
C ASN A 112 -3.90 6.22 3.56
N LYS A 113 -4.82 5.92 2.63
CA LYS A 113 -5.67 6.89 1.92
C LYS A 113 -7.07 6.32 1.67
N PRO A 114 -7.85 6.08 2.74
CA PRO A 114 -9.06 5.25 2.65
C PRO A 114 -10.13 5.89 1.76
N VAL A 115 -10.33 7.21 1.87
CA VAL A 115 -11.34 7.95 1.07
C VAL A 115 -11.04 7.88 -0.43
N ALA A 116 -9.76 8.00 -0.81
CA ALA A 116 -9.35 7.88 -2.21
C ALA A 116 -9.56 6.44 -2.73
N GLY A 117 -9.22 5.44 -1.90
CA GLY A 117 -9.46 4.03 -2.20
C GLY A 117 -10.94 3.71 -2.43
N VAL A 118 -11.81 4.12 -1.50
CA VAL A 118 -13.27 3.94 -1.58
C VAL A 118 -13.82 4.50 -2.89
N LEU A 119 -13.55 5.78 -3.17
CA LEU A 119 -14.11 6.44 -4.35
C LEU A 119 -13.60 5.82 -5.64
N SER A 120 -12.30 5.52 -5.74
CA SER A 120 -11.73 4.90 -6.93
C SER A 120 -12.34 3.52 -7.22
N PHE A 121 -12.56 2.70 -6.18
CA PHE A 121 -13.13 1.36 -6.35
C PHE A 121 -14.63 1.42 -6.67
N ILE A 122 -15.38 2.37 -6.10
CA ILE A 122 -16.77 2.63 -6.49
C ILE A 122 -16.83 3.08 -7.96
N THR A 123 -15.99 4.03 -8.36
CA THR A 123 -15.92 4.50 -9.75
C THR A 123 -15.62 3.36 -10.70
N PHE A 124 -14.64 2.51 -10.36
CA PHE A 124 -14.33 1.32 -11.14
C PHE A 124 -15.53 0.36 -11.24
N ALA A 125 -16.18 0.07 -10.12
CA ALA A 125 -17.32 -0.85 -10.08
C ALA A 125 -18.53 -0.39 -10.88
N VAL A 126 -18.72 0.94 -10.96
CA VAL A 126 -19.78 1.53 -11.79
C VAL A 126 -19.38 1.52 -13.27
N ILE A 127 -18.15 1.90 -13.62
CA ILE A 127 -17.73 2.08 -15.02
C ILE A 127 -17.48 0.75 -15.73
N LEU A 128 -16.94 -0.25 -15.04
CA LEU A 128 -16.55 -1.51 -15.65
C LEU A 128 -17.72 -2.21 -16.38
N PRO A 129 -18.91 -2.40 -15.78
CA PRO A 129 -20.06 -2.97 -16.49
C PRO A 129 -20.40 -2.27 -17.80
N TYR A 130 -20.38 -0.93 -17.81
CA TYR A 130 -20.69 -0.14 -19.01
C TYR A 130 -19.62 -0.32 -20.10
N THR A 131 -18.34 -0.22 -19.73
CA THR A 131 -17.24 -0.43 -20.69
C THR A 131 -17.24 -1.85 -21.26
N TYR A 132 -17.55 -2.84 -20.43
CA TYR A 132 -17.64 -4.25 -20.84
C TYR A 132 -18.78 -4.46 -21.84
N THR A 133 -19.96 -3.92 -21.54
CA THR A 133 -21.14 -4.01 -22.41
C THR A 133 -20.93 -3.26 -23.72
N TYR A 134 -20.33 -2.08 -23.66
CA TYR A 134 -20.03 -1.25 -24.84
C TYR A 134 -19.00 -1.94 -25.75
N TYR A 135 -17.92 -2.46 -25.19
CA TYR A 135 -16.84 -3.09 -25.95
C TYR A 135 -17.29 -4.39 -26.64
N LEU A 136 -18.13 -5.18 -25.98
CA LEU A 136 -18.65 -6.44 -26.54
C LEU A 136 -19.86 -6.24 -27.47
N LYS A 137 -20.40 -5.03 -27.57
CA LYS A 137 -21.58 -4.74 -28.39
C LYS A 137 -21.28 -5.02 -29.87
N GLY A 138 -22.05 -5.92 -30.48
CA GLY A 138 -21.96 -6.23 -31.90
C GLY A 138 -20.82 -7.18 -32.30
N ARG A 139 -20.10 -7.75 -31.33
CA ARG A 139 -19.04 -8.75 -31.60
C ARG A 139 -19.53 -10.17 -31.30
N THR A 140 -19.27 -11.09 -32.22
CA THR A 140 -19.67 -12.52 -32.13
C THR A 140 -18.49 -13.45 -31.83
N ARG A 141 -17.25 -12.97 -31.97
CA ARG A 141 -16.02 -13.69 -31.63
C ARG A 141 -15.07 -12.73 -30.92
N PHE A 142 -14.42 -13.23 -29.87
CA PHE A 142 -13.42 -12.48 -29.11
C PHE A 142 -12.25 -13.40 -28.81
N ILE A 143 -11.05 -12.83 -28.77
CA ILE A 143 -9.87 -13.48 -28.20
C ILE A 143 -9.86 -13.12 -26.72
N ASN A 144 -9.63 -14.07 -25.81
CA ASN A 144 -9.72 -13.87 -24.36
C ASN A 144 -8.93 -12.65 -23.85
N ILE A 145 -7.82 -12.30 -24.50
CA ILE A 145 -7.00 -11.13 -24.14
C ILE A 145 -7.72 -9.79 -24.32
N GLU A 146 -8.70 -9.72 -25.23
CA GLU A 146 -9.48 -8.51 -25.50
C GLU A 146 -10.41 -8.13 -24.34
N LEU A 147 -10.73 -9.08 -23.45
CA LEU A 147 -11.52 -8.82 -22.24
C LEU A 147 -10.79 -7.92 -21.23
N LEU A 148 -9.48 -7.75 -21.38
CA LEU A 148 -8.69 -6.81 -20.57
C LEU A 148 -8.89 -5.35 -21.02
N ILE A 149 -9.30 -5.09 -22.26
CA ILE A 149 -9.46 -3.74 -22.79
C ILE A 149 -10.53 -2.95 -22.01
N PRO A 150 -11.75 -3.48 -21.77
CA PRO A 150 -12.73 -2.83 -20.89
C PRO A 150 -12.19 -2.56 -19.49
N MET A 151 -11.40 -3.49 -18.95
CA MET A 151 -10.80 -3.34 -17.62
C MET A 151 -9.84 -2.16 -17.57
N PHE A 152 -8.95 -2.00 -18.56
CA PHE A 152 -8.06 -0.84 -18.64
C PHE A 152 -8.84 0.47 -18.83
N LEU A 153 -9.89 0.47 -19.65
CA LEU A 153 -10.76 1.63 -19.84
C LEU A 153 -11.46 2.07 -18.54
N ALA A 154 -11.80 1.12 -17.67
CA ALA A 154 -12.39 1.41 -16.36
C ALA A 154 -11.33 1.82 -15.31
N ILE A 155 -10.10 1.31 -15.40
CA ILE A 155 -9.00 1.68 -14.50
C ILE A 155 -8.62 3.15 -14.65
N ILE A 156 -8.58 3.68 -15.88
CA ILE A 156 -8.17 5.08 -16.15
C ILE A 156 -8.98 6.10 -15.33
N PRO A 157 -10.33 6.16 -15.43
CA PRO A 157 -11.12 7.12 -14.66
C PRO A 157 -11.06 6.85 -13.15
N ALA A 158 -11.00 5.58 -12.73
CA ALA A 158 -10.82 5.23 -11.32
C ALA A 158 -9.49 5.74 -10.76
N ALA A 159 -8.41 5.64 -11.53
CA ALA A 159 -7.10 6.16 -11.18
C ALA A 159 -7.10 7.70 -11.09
N VAL A 160 -7.76 8.39 -12.04
CA VAL A 160 -7.93 9.85 -11.97
C VAL A 160 -8.64 10.26 -10.68
N VAL A 161 -9.75 9.59 -10.33
CA VAL A 161 -10.46 9.85 -9.07
C VAL A 161 -9.56 9.60 -7.86
N TYR A 162 -8.80 8.50 -7.85
CA TYR A 162 -7.85 8.22 -6.79
C TYR A 162 -6.83 9.35 -6.63
N PHE A 163 -6.18 9.78 -7.71
CA PHE A 163 -5.14 10.81 -7.65
C PHE A 163 -5.69 12.17 -7.22
N VAL A 164 -6.85 12.57 -7.76
CA VAL A 164 -7.50 13.84 -7.39
C VAL A 164 -7.84 13.85 -5.90
N VAL A 165 -8.49 12.81 -5.38
CA VAL A 165 -8.89 12.73 -3.97
C VAL A 165 -7.68 12.55 -3.05
N ALA A 166 -6.70 11.76 -3.46
CA ALA A 166 -5.47 11.56 -2.71
C ALA A 166 -4.63 12.84 -2.62
N PHE A 167 -4.71 13.72 -3.62
CA PHE A 167 -4.04 15.02 -3.62
C PHE A 167 -4.83 16.02 -2.77
N THR A 168 -6.14 16.14 -2.96
CA THR A 168 -6.95 17.16 -2.26
C THR A 168 -7.15 16.87 -0.77
N VAL A 169 -7.35 15.60 -0.39
CA VAL A 169 -7.70 15.24 1.00
C VAL A 169 -6.48 14.89 1.85
N HIS A 170 -5.37 14.46 1.23
CA HIS A 170 -4.19 13.97 1.96
C HIS A 170 -2.91 14.77 1.68
N ALA A 171 -2.96 15.88 0.94
CA ALA A 171 -1.82 16.80 0.84
C ALA A 171 -1.48 17.46 2.19
N ASP A 172 -2.48 17.71 3.04
CA ASP A 172 -2.32 18.41 4.33
C ASP A 172 -1.79 17.54 5.48
N LYS A 173 -1.71 16.21 5.31
CA LYS A 173 -1.31 15.29 6.39
C LYS A 173 0.19 14.98 6.45
N LYS A 174 1.02 15.71 5.70
CA LYS A 174 2.49 15.54 5.72
C LYS A 174 3.21 16.38 6.77
N ASP A 175 2.52 17.27 7.49
CA ASP A 175 3.12 18.23 8.43
C ASP A 175 2.69 18.06 9.90
N ASN A 176 2.47 16.84 10.38
CA ASN A 176 2.39 16.57 11.84
C ASN A 176 3.08 15.26 12.21
#